data_AF-A0A165ZNJ2-F1
#
_entry.id   AF-A0A165ZNJ2-F1
#
_cell.length_a   1.000
_cell.length_b   1.000
_cell.length_c   1.000
_cell.angle_alpha   90.00
_cell.angle_beta   90.00
_cell.angle_gamma   90.00
#
_symmetry.space_group_name_H-M   'P 1'
#
loop_
_entity.id
_entity.type
_entity.pdbx_description
1 polymer ?
#
loop_
_entity_poly.entity_id
_entity_poly.type
_entity_poly.pdbx_seq_one_letter_code
_entity_poly.pdbx_strand_id
1 'polypeptide(L)'
;MFFNQNLKIDEIAKKYSFKYKAVKSILNKSKGKRSFFLEDYTINPYMGCSFDCSYCYINGSKYASNTKEFFVKENALEKLKTQLKNKAIKRERAIIMVGSATDPYMPIESELFLTRDILKLINRYRYCSHILTKSNLILRDLDILKKIKNGSIIPEDLKRKKDPKNGKTKENKESKESKENENLKMIVSFSFSTTEDKIASIFEENAPRPSERLKAIKKLKKEGFHVGASLMPLLPYITDTEEAIHKTFKDLKKAGAIYALPAGLSLFGSEDSGSRGSYFTKLREHFPESLEETSKLFKNKNYANQNYYNNQLKKLEEIAKGYEVKTSIV
;
A
#
# COMPACT_ATOMS: atom_id res chain seq x y z
N MET A 1 29.63 15.91 2.94
CA MET A 1 30.01 16.04 4.36
C MET A 1 29.16 15.06 5.16
N PHE A 2 29.73 13.93 5.60
CA PHE A 2 28.98 12.80 6.19
C PHE A 2 29.29 12.51 7.68
N PHE A 3 30.25 13.21 8.30
CA PHE A 3 30.71 12.86 9.65
C PHE A 3 29.66 13.07 10.77
N ASN A 4 28.76 14.04 10.65
CA ASN A 4 27.68 14.26 11.63
C ASN A 4 26.40 13.45 11.36
N GLN A 5 26.27 12.81 10.19
CA GLN A 5 25.09 11.98 9.88
C GLN A 5 25.18 10.61 10.56
N ASN A 6 26.39 10.05 10.72
CA ASN A 6 26.57 8.72 11.29
C ASN A 6 26.21 8.67 12.79
N LEU A 7 26.64 9.65 13.59
CA LEU A 7 26.29 9.73 15.02
C LEU A 7 24.77 9.82 15.24
N LYS A 8 24.08 10.65 14.45
CA LYS A 8 22.63 10.79 14.51
C LYS A 8 21.92 9.49 14.10
N ILE A 9 22.46 8.78 13.10
CA ILE A 9 21.89 7.53 12.62
C ILE A 9 22.01 6.41 13.68
N ASP A 10 23.10 6.35 14.43
CA ASP A 10 23.27 5.39 15.54
C ASP A 10 22.33 5.68 16.72
N GLU A 11 22.06 6.95 17.02
CA GLU A 11 21.06 7.35 18.01
C GLU A 11 19.64 6.93 17.57
N ILE A 12 19.29 7.15 16.30
CA ILE A 12 18.02 6.68 15.73
C ILE A 12 17.95 5.14 15.79
N ALA A 13 19.05 4.44 15.52
CA ALA A 13 19.14 2.99 15.62
C ALA A 13 18.82 2.47 17.03
N LYS A 14 19.38 3.10 18.06
CA LYS A 14 19.06 2.78 19.46
C LYS A 14 17.60 3.10 19.78
N LYS A 15 17.12 4.30 19.40
CA LYS A 15 15.74 4.75 19.67
C LYS A 15 14.67 3.82 19.09
N TYR A 16 14.86 3.35 17.86
CA TYR A 16 13.88 2.52 17.15
C TYR A 16 14.23 1.02 17.14
N SER A 17 15.33 0.62 17.78
CA SER A 17 15.80 -0.77 17.88
C SER A 17 15.87 -1.51 16.53
N PHE A 18 16.35 -0.83 15.48
CA PHE A 18 16.50 -1.44 14.16
C PHE A 18 17.93 -1.92 13.90
N LYS A 19 18.07 -2.85 12.95
CA LYS A 19 19.36 -3.38 12.48
C LYS A 19 19.63 -2.95 11.03
N TYR A 20 20.90 -2.87 10.63
CA TYR A 20 21.23 -2.64 9.22
C TYR A 20 21.20 -3.95 8.43
N LYS A 21 20.86 -3.85 7.14
CA LYS A 21 20.92 -4.96 6.20
C LYS A 21 21.26 -4.50 4.79
N ALA A 22 22.49 -4.77 4.35
CA ALA A 22 22.84 -4.65 2.95
C ALA A 22 22.00 -5.60 2.06
N VAL A 23 21.57 -5.11 0.90
CA VAL A 23 20.84 -5.90 -0.09
C VAL A 23 21.56 -5.97 -1.43
N LYS A 24 21.37 -7.09 -2.14
CA LYS A 24 21.87 -7.26 -3.52
C LYS A 24 21.07 -6.42 -4.53
N SER A 25 19.78 -6.23 -4.27
CA SER A 25 18.85 -5.45 -5.08
C SER A 25 17.82 -4.77 -4.18
N ILE A 26 17.42 -3.54 -4.53
CA ILE A 26 16.33 -2.83 -3.87
C ILE A 26 15.08 -2.73 -4.77
N LEU A 27 15.28 -2.73 -6.09
CA LEU A 27 14.22 -2.70 -7.10
C LEU A 27 13.87 -4.13 -7.56
N ASN A 28 12.70 -4.62 -7.19
CA ASN A 28 12.27 -6.00 -7.48
C ASN A 28 11.22 -6.01 -8.59
N LYS A 29 11.38 -6.85 -9.61
CA LYS A 29 10.41 -6.95 -10.72
C LYS A 29 9.16 -7.71 -10.25
N SER A 30 7.98 -7.16 -10.52
CA SER A 30 6.71 -7.87 -10.28
C SER A 30 6.56 -9.04 -11.26
N LYS A 31 5.87 -10.09 -10.83
CA LYS A 31 5.62 -11.28 -11.67
C LYS A 31 4.44 -11.02 -12.61
N GLY A 32 4.58 -11.40 -13.88
CA GLY A 32 3.50 -11.29 -14.88
C GLY A 32 3.32 -9.88 -15.46
N LYS A 33 2.25 -9.71 -16.25
CA LYS A 33 1.76 -8.40 -16.71
C LYS A 33 1.02 -7.76 -15.52
N ARG A 34 1.35 -6.50 -15.19
CA ARG A 34 0.97 -5.72 -13.99
C ARG A 34 -0.21 -6.26 -13.16
N SER A 35 -0.02 -6.30 -11.84
CA SER A 35 -1.08 -6.69 -10.89
C SER A 35 -2.21 -5.65 -10.84
N PHE A 36 -3.24 -5.88 -10.02
CA PHE A 36 -4.28 -4.88 -9.75
C PHE A 36 -3.76 -3.59 -9.07
N PHE A 37 -2.51 -3.59 -8.58
CA PHE A 37 -1.80 -2.40 -8.11
C PHE A 37 -1.05 -1.63 -9.22
N LEU A 38 -1.11 -2.11 -10.47
CA LEU A 38 -0.50 -1.52 -11.68
C LEU A 38 1.02 -1.36 -11.67
N GLU A 39 1.74 -2.08 -10.81
CA GLU A 39 3.18 -1.91 -10.64
C GLU A 39 3.99 -2.87 -11.52
N ASP A 40 5.11 -2.37 -12.04
CA ASP A 40 6.11 -3.18 -12.74
C ASP A 40 7.25 -3.59 -11.80
N TYR A 41 7.54 -2.72 -10.83
CA TYR A 41 8.57 -2.92 -9.82
C TYR A 41 8.07 -2.56 -8.44
N THR A 42 8.64 -3.20 -7.43
CA THR A 42 8.44 -2.89 -6.02
C THR A 42 9.74 -2.46 -5.36
N ILE A 43 9.62 -1.53 -4.41
CA ILE A 43 10.66 -1.09 -3.50
C ILE A 43 10.11 -1.14 -2.08
N ASN A 44 10.91 -1.69 -1.18
CA ASN A 44 10.64 -1.70 0.25
C ASN A 44 11.87 -1.11 0.94
N PRO A 45 11.80 0.11 1.51
CA PRO A 45 12.94 0.75 2.17
C PRO A 45 13.44 -0.06 3.37
N TYR A 46 12.52 -0.76 4.03
CA TYR A 46 12.74 -1.53 5.24
C TYR A 46 12.47 -3.02 5.05
N MET A 47 12.72 -3.80 6.10
CA MET A 47 12.28 -5.18 6.29
C MET A 47 11.73 -5.33 7.71
N GLY A 48 10.63 -6.06 7.90
CA GLY A 48 9.80 -5.94 9.10
C GLY A 48 8.87 -4.72 9.02
N CYS A 49 7.98 -4.55 10.00
CA CYS A 49 7.08 -3.38 10.06
C CYS A 49 6.65 -3.07 11.49
N SER A 50 6.99 -1.89 12.02
CA SER A 50 6.71 -1.50 13.41
C SER A 50 5.23 -1.26 13.72
N PHE A 51 4.37 -1.33 12.70
CA PHE A 51 2.92 -1.32 12.90
C PHE A 51 2.38 -2.66 13.41
N ASP A 52 3.14 -3.74 13.23
CA ASP A 52 2.91 -5.06 13.83
C ASP A 52 1.44 -5.52 13.85
N CYS A 53 0.73 -5.37 12.73
CA CYS A 53 -0.68 -5.75 12.66
C CYS A 53 -0.82 -7.27 12.92
N SER A 54 -1.80 -7.68 13.72
CA SER A 54 -1.94 -9.09 14.13
C SER A 54 -2.20 -10.05 12.95
N TYR A 55 -2.78 -9.55 11.87
CA TYR A 55 -3.01 -10.30 10.62
C TYR A 55 -1.87 -10.17 9.60
N CYS A 56 -0.74 -9.52 9.94
CA CYS A 56 0.23 -9.07 8.95
C CYS A 56 0.88 -10.24 8.19
N TYR A 57 0.64 -10.30 6.87
CA TYR A 57 1.06 -11.41 6.02
C TYR A 57 2.59 -11.63 5.96
N ILE A 58 3.40 -10.64 6.35
CA ILE A 58 4.85 -10.82 6.42
C ILE A 58 5.26 -11.70 7.59
N ASN A 59 4.46 -11.75 8.66
CA ASN A 59 4.75 -12.49 9.88
C ASN A 59 4.55 -13.99 9.65
N GLY A 60 5.65 -14.75 9.63
CA GLY A 60 5.65 -16.19 9.38
C GLY A 60 5.67 -16.57 7.89
N SER A 61 5.91 -15.62 6.98
CA SER A 61 6.01 -15.88 5.55
C SER A 61 7.46 -15.72 5.05
N LYS A 62 7.67 -15.84 3.73
CA LYS A 62 8.99 -15.66 3.11
C LYS A 62 9.61 -14.27 3.31
N TYR A 63 8.80 -13.28 3.74
CA TYR A 63 9.27 -11.89 3.90
C TYR A 63 9.92 -11.65 5.25
N ALA A 64 9.43 -12.31 6.31
CA ALA A 64 10.02 -12.29 7.63
C ALA A 64 9.57 -13.52 8.45
N SER A 65 10.46 -14.09 9.25
CA SER A 65 10.08 -15.15 10.19
C SER A 65 9.15 -14.62 11.28
N ASN A 66 9.39 -13.40 11.75
CA ASN A 66 8.52 -12.65 12.65
C ASN A 66 8.65 -11.13 12.39
N THR A 67 7.76 -10.36 13.01
CA THR A 67 7.72 -8.88 12.92
C THR A 67 8.49 -8.17 14.03
N LYS A 68 9.14 -8.89 14.95
CA LYS A 68 9.86 -8.31 16.10
C LYS A 68 11.19 -7.66 15.70
N GLU A 69 11.76 -8.06 14.56
CA GLU A 69 12.99 -7.47 14.04
C GLU A 69 12.73 -6.51 12.88
N PHE A 70 13.32 -5.31 12.98
CA PHE A 70 13.23 -4.27 11.97
C PHE A 70 14.60 -4.03 11.34
N PHE A 71 14.65 -3.93 10.01
CA PHE A 71 15.88 -3.66 9.30
C PHE A 71 15.77 -2.47 8.36
N VAL A 72 16.80 -1.63 8.39
CA VAL A 72 17.03 -0.55 7.43
C VAL A 72 17.99 -1.05 6.36
N LYS A 73 17.61 -0.88 5.09
CA LYS A 73 18.46 -1.27 3.96
C LYS A 73 19.50 -0.19 3.69
N GLU A 74 20.64 -0.28 4.36
CA GLU A 74 21.70 0.75 4.39
C GLU A 74 22.21 1.18 3.00
N ASN A 75 22.29 0.24 2.05
CA ASN A 75 22.76 0.50 0.69
C ASN A 75 21.62 0.74 -0.32
N ALA A 76 20.38 0.98 0.14
CA ALA A 76 19.21 1.12 -0.71
C ALA A 76 19.35 2.24 -1.74
N LEU A 77 19.83 3.42 -1.36
CA LEU A 77 19.96 4.56 -2.26
C LEU A 77 21.01 4.33 -3.36
N GLU A 78 22.15 3.74 -3.00
CA GLU A 78 23.21 3.39 -3.94
C GLU A 78 22.71 2.38 -4.97
N LYS A 79 22.09 1.28 -4.52
CA LYS A 79 21.51 0.26 -5.40
C LYS A 79 20.42 0.85 -6.28
N LEU A 80 19.51 1.65 -5.71
CA LEU A 80 18.41 2.24 -6.46
C LEU A 80 18.92 3.16 -7.57
N LYS A 81 19.90 4.03 -7.26
CA LYS A 81 20.50 4.94 -8.26
C LYS A 81 21.05 4.17 -9.45
N THR A 82 21.82 3.11 -9.21
CA THR A 82 22.40 2.27 -10.27
C THR A 82 21.30 1.55 -11.07
N GLN A 83 20.33 0.95 -10.39
CA GLN A 83 19.25 0.20 -11.03
C GLN A 83 18.35 1.11 -11.89
N LEU A 84 17.95 2.29 -11.39
CA LEU A 84 17.15 3.25 -12.17
C LEU A 84 17.93 3.86 -13.33
N LYS A 85 19.22 4.20 -13.15
CA LYS A 85 20.08 4.68 -14.24
C LYS A 85 20.11 3.67 -15.40
N ASN A 86 20.35 2.40 -15.08
CA ASN A 86 20.45 1.35 -16.10
C ASN A 86 19.14 1.16 -16.86
N LYS A 87 18.00 1.24 -16.18
CA LYS A 87 16.67 1.16 -16.80
C LYS A 87 16.36 2.37 -17.66
N ALA A 88 16.70 3.57 -17.18
CA ALA A 88 16.47 4.81 -17.91
C ALA A 88 17.30 4.88 -19.20
N ILE A 89 18.55 4.41 -19.19
CA ILE A 89 19.39 4.30 -20.40
C ILE A 89 18.73 3.39 -21.44
N LYS A 90 18.11 2.29 -21.00
CA LYS A 90 17.34 1.37 -21.85
C LYS A 90 15.97 1.90 -22.26
N ARG A 91 15.64 3.15 -21.93
CA ARG A 91 14.33 3.80 -22.15
C ARG A 91 13.15 3.04 -21.53
N GLU A 92 13.41 2.17 -20.56
CA GLU A 92 12.38 1.40 -19.86
C GLU A 92 11.60 2.34 -18.93
N ARG A 93 10.28 2.42 -19.11
CA ARG A 93 9.36 3.18 -18.25
C ARG A 93 8.47 2.23 -17.49
N ALA A 94 8.23 2.56 -16.23
CA ALA A 94 7.58 1.68 -15.26
C ALA A 94 6.82 2.49 -14.21
N ILE A 95 5.83 1.84 -13.60
CA ILE A 95 5.26 2.25 -12.32
C ILE A 95 6.00 1.51 -11.21
N ILE A 96 6.57 2.25 -10.27
CA ILE A 96 7.31 1.71 -9.12
C ILE A 96 6.45 1.82 -7.88
N MET A 97 6.04 0.68 -7.32
CA MET A 97 5.33 0.61 -6.06
C MET A 97 6.29 0.67 -4.87
N VAL A 98 6.06 1.61 -3.96
CA VAL A 98 6.79 1.75 -2.71
C VAL A 98 5.88 1.28 -1.58
N GLY A 99 6.34 0.31 -0.80
CA GLY A 99 5.60 -0.20 0.37
C GLY A 99 4.80 -1.48 0.13
N SER A 100 5.29 -2.39 -0.72
CA SER A 100 4.56 -3.63 -1.05
C SER A 100 4.56 -4.67 0.09
N ALA A 101 5.58 -4.67 0.95
CA ALA A 101 5.76 -5.64 2.04
C ALA A 101 6.08 -5.02 3.40
N THR A 102 6.51 -3.76 3.42
CA THR A 102 6.71 -2.99 4.65
C THR A 102 6.07 -1.64 4.46
N ASP A 103 5.65 -0.98 5.54
CA ASP A 103 5.16 0.38 5.40
C ASP A 103 6.35 1.33 5.17
N PRO A 104 6.35 2.15 4.11
CA PRO A 104 7.46 3.05 3.83
C PRO A 104 7.43 4.29 4.74
N TYR A 105 6.37 4.50 5.51
CA TYR A 105 6.15 5.66 6.39
C TYR A 105 5.92 5.24 7.85
N MET A 106 6.61 4.19 8.29
CA MET A 106 6.75 3.85 9.72
C MET A 106 7.29 5.04 10.54
N PRO A 107 7.13 5.07 11.87
CA PRO A 107 7.58 6.18 12.71
C PRO A 107 9.06 6.54 12.52
N ILE A 108 9.92 5.56 12.26
CA ILE A 108 11.35 5.76 11.99
C ILE A 108 11.62 6.63 10.75
N GLU A 109 10.74 6.61 9.74
CA GLU A 109 10.88 7.42 8.52
C GLU A 109 10.80 8.92 8.82
N SER A 110 10.19 9.32 9.95
CA SER A 110 10.15 10.73 10.37
C SER A 110 11.54 11.33 10.61
N GLU A 111 12.52 10.49 10.92
CA GLU A 111 13.90 10.88 11.20
C GLU A 111 14.89 10.44 10.12
N LEU A 112 14.67 9.26 9.50
CA LEU A 112 15.60 8.73 8.49
C LEU A 112 15.45 9.35 7.10
N PHE A 113 14.25 9.77 6.70
CA PHE A 113 13.96 10.30 5.37
C PHE A 113 14.35 9.35 4.21
N LEU A 114 14.50 8.04 4.46
CA LEU A 114 14.94 7.06 3.48
C LEU A 114 13.91 6.90 2.36
N THR A 115 12.62 6.83 2.70
CA THR A 115 11.53 6.82 1.71
C THR A 115 11.53 8.10 0.91
N ARG A 116 11.68 9.26 1.55
CA ARG A 116 11.77 10.54 0.85
C ARG A 116 12.94 10.57 -0.16
N ASP A 117 14.10 10.05 0.22
CA ASP A 117 15.27 10.01 -0.68
C ASP A 117 15.10 9.00 -1.83
N ILE A 118 14.41 7.89 -1.60
CA ILE A 118 13.95 6.98 -2.66
C ILE A 118 13.04 7.72 -3.64
N LEU A 119 12.07 8.51 -3.16
CA LEU A 119 11.17 9.30 -4.01
C LEU A 119 11.93 10.37 -4.81
N LYS A 120 12.97 11.00 -4.23
CA LYS A 120 13.85 11.92 -4.97
C LYS A 120 14.55 11.23 -6.14
N LEU A 121 15.02 9.99 -5.96
CA LEU A 121 15.63 9.20 -7.06
C LEU A 121 14.59 8.81 -8.12
N ILE A 122 13.41 8.36 -7.72
CA ILE A 122 12.29 8.06 -8.63
C ILE A 122 11.97 9.30 -9.49
N ASN A 123 11.84 10.47 -8.86
CA ASN A 123 11.61 11.74 -9.55
C ASN A 123 12.75 12.09 -10.53
N ARG A 124 14.01 11.99 -10.06
CA ARG A 124 15.20 12.30 -10.86
C ARG A 124 15.26 11.51 -12.16
N TYR A 125 14.90 10.22 -12.12
CA TYR A 125 14.89 9.35 -13.29
C TYR A 125 13.53 9.31 -14.02
N ARG A 126 12.56 10.11 -13.58
CA ARG A 126 11.23 10.33 -14.18
C ARG A 126 10.37 9.07 -14.24
N TYR A 127 10.42 8.23 -13.21
CA TYR A 127 9.54 7.07 -13.07
C TYR A 127 8.21 7.46 -12.41
N CYS A 128 7.13 6.78 -12.81
CA CYS A 128 5.85 6.88 -12.13
C CYS A 128 5.92 6.11 -10.81
N SER A 129 5.11 6.48 -9.82
CA SER A 129 5.10 5.79 -8.54
C SER A 129 3.71 5.52 -7.99
N HIS A 130 3.61 4.41 -7.27
CA HIS A 130 2.47 4.06 -6.44
C HIS A 130 2.96 3.91 -4.99
N ILE A 131 2.45 4.68 -4.05
CA ILE A 131 2.76 4.47 -2.62
C ILE A 131 1.60 3.74 -1.96
N LEU A 132 1.91 2.66 -1.25
CA LEU A 132 1.00 1.95 -0.36
C LEU A 132 1.43 2.18 1.09
N THR A 133 0.54 2.71 1.94
CA THR A 133 0.88 3.00 3.34
C THR A 133 -0.35 3.01 4.25
N LYS A 134 -0.17 2.90 5.56
CA LYS A 134 -1.14 3.20 6.61
C LYS A 134 -0.92 4.58 7.24
N SER A 135 0.12 5.30 6.84
CA SER A 135 0.63 6.46 7.57
C SER A 135 0.29 7.79 6.92
N ASN A 136 -0.19 8.73 7.72
CA ASN A 136 -0.38 10.12 7.32
C ASN A 136 0.95 10.89 7.21
N LEU A 137 2.10 10.32 7.62
CA LEU A 137 3.42 10.92 7.45
C LEU A 137 3.77 11.19 5.98
N ILE A 138 3.13 10.48 5.03
CA ILE A 138 3.21 10.76 3.60
C ILE A 138 2.90 12.23 3.24
N LEU A 139 2.07 12.91 4.05
CA LEU A 139 1.73 14.31 3.83
C LEU A 139 2.94 15.25 3.99
N ARG A 140 3.98 14.86 4.72
CA ARG A 140 5.27 15.57 4.79
C ARG A 140 5.91 15.72 3.41
N ASP A 141 5.69 14.73 2.55
CA ASP A 141 6.38 14.59 1.27
C ASP A 141 5.57 15.11 0.07
N LEU A 142 4.48 15.85 0.31
CA LEU A 142 3.63 16.43 -0.75
C LEU A 142 4.44 17.16 -1.83
N ASP A 143 5.52 17.85 -1.46
CA ASP A 143 6.36 18.59 -2.40
C ASP A 143 7.06 17.67 -3.42
N ILE A 144 7.60 16.53 -2.99
CA ILE A 144 8.24 15.57 -3.90
C ILE A 144 7.20 14.74 -4.66
N LEU A 145 6.05 14.41 -4.05
CA LEU A 145 4.94 13.74 -4.74
C LEU A 145 4.40 14.58 -5.91
N LYS A 146 4.26 15.91 -5.73
CA LYS A 146 3.88 16.83 -6.80
C LYS A 146 4.91 16.86 -7.94
N LYS A 147 6.21 16.86 -7.61
CA LYS A 147 7.30 16.79 -8.60
C LYS A 147 7.22 15.50 -9.43
N ILE A 148 6.98 14.34 -8.79
CA ILE A 148 6.79 13.07 -9.49
C ILE A 148 5.55 13.13 -10.38
N LYS A 149 4.40 13.58 -9.84
CA LYS A 149 3.15 13.71 -10.60
C LYS A 149 3.33 14.54 -11.86
N ASN A 150 4.08 15.64 -11.80
CA ASN A 150 4.26 16.53 -12.94
C ASN A 150 5.35 16.03 -13.90
N GLY A 151 6.45 15.48 -13.35
CA GLY A 151 7.67 15.19 -14.09
C GLY A 151 7.80 13.78 -14.65
N SER A 152 7.07 12.79 -14.12
CA SER A 152 7.25 11.38 -14.51
C SER A 152 6.74 11.06 -15.91
N ILE A 153 7.25 9.98 -16.48
CA ILE A 153 6.92 9.48 -17.81
C ILE A 153 6.16 8.16 -17.66
N ILE A 154 4.96 8.12 -18.21
CA ILE A 154 4.05 6.96 -18.17
C ILE A 154 4.59 5.87 -19.12
N PRO A 155 4.54 4.57 -18.73
CA PRO A 155 4.81 3.46 -19.63
C PRO A 155 3.95 3.51 -20.90
N GLU A 156 4.56 3.24 -22.06
CA GLU A 156 3.87 3.39 -23.36
C GLU A 156 2.62 2.53 -23.47
N ASP A 157 2.66 1.32 -22.90
CA ASP A 157 1.54 0.38 -22.91
C ASP A 157 0.38 0.76 -21.98
N LEU A 158 0.59 1.74 -21.07
CA LEU A 158 -0.45 2.32 -20.23
C LEU A 158 -1.01 3.64 -20.78
N LYS A 159 -0.38 4.23 -21.80
CA LYS A 159 -0.91 5.44 -22.42
C LYS A 159 -2.20 5.09 -23.15
N ARG A 160 -3.33 5.63 -22.67
CA ARG A 160 -4.57 5.58 -23.44
C ARG A 160 -4.38 6.44 -24.69
N LYS A 161 -4.56 5.85 -25.87
CA LYS A 161 -4.49 6.55 -27.17
C LYS A 161 -5.85 7.19 -27.47
N LYS A 162 -5.85 8.36 -28.12
CA LYS A 162 -7.05 9.02 -28.65
C LYS A 162 -7.85 8.01 -29.48
N ASP A 163 -9.11 7.76 -29.11
CA ASP A 163 -10.04 6.96 -29.91
C ASP A 163 -10.45 7.77 -31.16
N PRO A 164 -10.01 7.39 -32.38
CA PRO A 164 -10.29 8.17 -33.58
C PRO A 164 -11.75 8.08 -34.04
N LYS A 165 -12.56 7.16 -33.50
CA LYS A 165 -13.81 6.71 -34.15
C LYS A 165 -15.12 7.10 -33.45
N ASN A 166 -15.10 7.80 -32.32
CA ASN A 166 -16.34 8.13 -31.59
C ASN A 166 -16.60 9.64 -31.54
N GLY A 167 -17.54 10.13 -32.36
CA GLY A 167 -17.95 11.52 -32.53
C GLY A 167 -18.66 12.19 -31.35
N LYS A 168 -18.05 12.18 -30.16
CA LYS A 168 -18.36 13.17 -29.10
C LYS A 168 -17.40 14.34 -29.22
N THR A 169 -17.86 15.56 -28.91
CA THR A 169 -17.10 16.81 -29.04
C THR A 169 -15.65 16.68 -28.52
N LYS A 170 -14.68 17.04 -29.37
CA LYS A 170 -13.23 16.78 -29.20
C LYS A 170 -12.68 17.31 -27.86
N GLU A 171 -13.16 18.45 -27.37
CA GLU A 171 -12.63 19.11 -26.15
C GLU A 171 -12.91 18.33 -24.85
N ASN A 172 -14.07 17.67 -24.73
CA ASN A 172 -14.44 16.92 -23.52
C ASN A 172 -13.76 15.54 -23.41
N LYS A 173 -13.27 15.00 -24.53
CA LYS A 173 -12.55 13.71 -24.57
C LYS A 173 -11.05 13.88 -24.33
N GLU A 174 -10.44 14.89 -24.95
CA GLU A 174 -8.99 15.17 -24.79
C GLU A 174 -8.63 15.56 -23.34
N SER A 175 -9.52 16.31 -22.67
CA SER A 175 -9.39 16.68 -21.26
C SER A 175 -9.55 15.49 -20.31
N LYS A 176 -10.36 14.49 -20.67
CA LYS A 176 -10.57 13.29 -19.84
C LYS A 176 -9.43 12.28 -19.98
N GLU A 177 -8.95 12.02 -21.20
CA GLU A 177 -7.83 11.09 -21.46
C GLU A 177 -6.50 11.60 -20.88
N SER A 178 -6.22 12.90 -21.01
CA SER A 178 -5.03 13.52 -20.41
C SER A 178 -5.04 13.40 -18.88
N LYS A 179 -6.20 13.61 -18.26
CA LYS A 179 -6.39 13.48 -16.81
C LYS A 179 -6.25 12.04 -16.31
N GLU A 180 -6.76 11.06 -17.04
CA GLU A 180 -6.60 9.64 -16.70
C GLU A 180 -5.13 9.19 -16.79
N ASN A 181 -4.40 9.66 -17.81
CA ASN A 181 -2.97 9.44 -17.92
C ASN A 181 -2.20 10.13 -16.77
N GLU A 182 -2.54 11.38 -16.42
CA GLU A 182 -1.92 12.07 -15.28
C GLU A 182 -2.12 11.35 -13.93
N ASN A 183 -3.28 10.71 -13.74
CA ASN A 183 -3.56 9.95 -12.52
C ASN A 183 -2.58 8.78 -12.30
N LEU A 184 -2.03 8.20 -13.38
CA LEU A 184 -1.07 7.09 -13.31
C LEU A 184 0.33 7.51 -12.89
N LYS A 185 0.65 8.80 -12.96
CA LYS A 185 2.00 9.31 -12.67
C LYS A 185 2.37 9.22 -11.19
N MET A 186 1.39 9.40 -10.31
CA MET A 186 1.56 9.35 -8.86
C MET A 186 0.27 8.86 -8.20
N ILE A 187 0.26 7.59 -7.82
CA ILE A 187 -0.86 6.89 -7.18
C ILE A 187 -0.59 6.77 -5.68
N VAL A 188 -1.60 6.99 -4.84
CA VAL A 188 -1.48 6.80 -3.39
C VAL A 188 -2.63 5.93 -2.88
N SER A 189 -2.31 4.81 -2.26
CA SER A 189 -3.28 3.93 -1.60
C SER A 189 -3.04 3.91 -0.10
N PHE A 190 -4.11 4.12 0.67
CA PHE A 190 -4.07 3.86 2.11
C PHE A 190 -4.60 2.47 2.42
N SER A 191 -3.87 1.67 3.18
CA SER A 191 -4.35 0.36 3.63
C SER A 191 -5.36 0.50 4.77
N PHE A 192 -6.41 -0.31 4.74
CA PHE A 192 -7.41 -0.46 5.79
C PHE A 192 -7.78 -1.93 5.91
N SER A 193 -7.84 -2.47 7.13
CA SER A 193 -8.70 -3.63 7.42
C SER A 193 -10.14 -3.21 7.68
N THR A 194 -10.31 -2.00 8.23
CA THR A 194 -11.58 -1.35 8.58
C THR A 194 -11.40 0.17 8.52
N THR A 195 -12.51 0.90 8.36
CA THR A 195 -12.57 2.37 8.52
C THR A 195 -12.87 2.82 9.96
N GLU A 196 -13.04 1.86 10.88
CA GLU A 196 -13.42 2.11 12.27
C GLU A 196 -12.23 2.02 13.21
N ASP A 197 -11.95 3.13 13.92
CA ASP A 197 -10.85 3.20 14.86
C ASP A 197 -10.94 2.15 15.97
N LYS A 198 -12.16 1.83 16.45
CA LYS A 198 -12.39 0.84 17.51
C LYS A 198 -12.00 -0.58 17.09
N ILE A 199 -12.35 -0.97 15.86
CA ILE A 199 -11.97 -2.29 15.34
C ILE A 199 -10.47 -2.28 15.01
N ALA A 200 -9.95 -1.20 14.42
CA ALA A 200 -8.54 -1.08 14.10
C ALA A 200 -7.63 -1.14 15.35
N SER A 201 -8.03 -0.61 16.50
CA SER A 201 -7.23 -0.70 17.73
C SER A 201 -7.01 -2.14 18.22
N ILE A 202 -7.82 -3.10 17.78
CA ILE A 202 -7.67 -4.52 18.14
C ILE A 202 -6.60 -5.21 17.27
N PHE A 203 -6.57 -4.88 15.97
CA PHE A 203 -5.74 -5.59 14.98
C PHE A 203 -4.51 -4.79 14.51
N GLU A 204 -4.52 -3.47 14.68
CA GLU A 204 -3.56 -2.52 14.12
C GLU A 204 -3.09 -1.49 15.16
N GLU A 205 -2.92 -1.89 16.43
CA GLU A 205 -2.66 -1.01 17.59
C GLU A 205 -1.55 0.05 17.35
N ASN A 206 -0.45 -0.35 16.71
CA ASN A 206 0.70 0.53 16.47
C ASN A 206 0.59 1.33 15.16
N ALA A 207 -0.45 1.11 14.34
CA ALA A 207 -0.65 1.81 13.08
C ALA A 207 -1.47 3.10 13.30
N PRO A 208 -1.27 4.15 12.47
CA PRO A 208 -2.10 5.35 12.54
C PRO A 208 -3.58 5.02 12.37
N ARG A 209 -4.47 5.64 13.14
CA ARG A 209 -5.90 5.33 13.13
C ARG A 209 -6.53 5.48 11.74
N PRO A 210 -7.52 4.64 11.37
CA PRO A 210 -8.29 4.82 10.14
C PRO A 210 -8.81 6.25 9.92
N SER A 211 -9.27 6.93 10.98
CA SER A 211 -9.70 8.33 10.92
C SER A 211 -8.63 9.27 10.35
N GLU A 212 -7.36 9.08 10.74
CA GLU A 212 -6.22 9.89 10.29
C GLU A 212 -5.86 9.57 8.85
N ARG A 213 -5.98 8.30 8.44
CA ARG A 213 -5.81 7.86 7.05
C ARG A 213 -6.87 8.50 6.15
N LEU A 214 -8.14 8.49 6.57
CA LEU A 214 -9.24 9.14 5.84
C LEU A 214 -9.04 10.66 5.72
N LYS A 215 -8.55 11.34 6.77
CA LYS A 215 -8.16 12.75 6.70
C LYS A 215 -7.03 12.98 5.69
N ALA A 216 -6.03 12.09 5.65
CA ALA A 216 -4.94 12.16 4.68
C ALA A 216 -5.42 11.95 3.24
N ILE A 217 -6.32 11.00 2.99
CA ILE A 217 -7.00 10.83 1.69
C ILE A 217 -7.67 12.14 1.28
N LYS A 218 -8.47 12.74 2.17
CA LYS A 218 -9.16 14.01 1.88
C LYS A 218 -8.19 15.13 1.52
N LYS A 219 -7.05 15.23 2.23
CA LYS A 219 -6.03 16.23 1.93
C LYS A 219 -5.38 15.96 0.57
N LEU A 220 -4.95 14.73 0.27
CA LEU A 220 -4.35 14.35 -1.00
C LEU A 220 -5.31 14.55 -2.18
N LYS A 221 -6.60 14.25 -2.00
CA LYS A 221 -7.63 14.50 -2.99
C LYS A 221 -7.75 15.99 -3.32
N LYS A 222 -7.74 16.86 -2.31
CA LYS A 222 -7.73 18.33 -2.49
C LYS A 222 -6.50 18.83 -3.24
N GLU A 223 -5.34 18.21 -3.03
CA GLU A 223 -4.11 18.49 -3.78
C GLU A 223 -4.11 17.87 -5.21
N GLY A 224 -5.20 17.20 -5.60
CA GLY A 224 -5.39 16.66 -6.94
C GLY A 224 -4.67 15.34 -7.20
N PHE A 225 -4.30 14.57 -6.18
CA PHE A 225 -3.69 13.24 -6.36
C PHE A 225 -4.74 12.17 -6.71
N HIS A 226 -4.27 11.14 -7.42
CA HIS A 226 -5.03 9.91 -7.61
C HIS A 226 -4.91 9.04 -6.38
N VAL A 227 -5.86 9.18 -5.46
CA VAL A 227 -5.83 8.58 -4.13
C VAL A 227 -6.99 7.63 -3.90
N GLY A 228 -6.72 6.49 -3.27
CA GLY A 228 -7.71 5.48 -2.95
C GLY A 228 -7.35 4.68 -1.70
N ALA A 229 -8.06 3.57 -1.53
CA ALA A 229 -7.87 2.63 -0.44
C ALA A 229 -7.41 1.26 -0.95
N SER A 230 -6.74 0.54 -0.07
CA SER A 230 -6.46 -0.89 -0.18
C SER A 230 -7.15 -1.56 1.00
N LEU A 231 -8.29 -2.22 0.75
CA LEU A 231 -9.08 -2.96 1.72
C LEU A 231 -8.48 -4.36 1.90
N MET A 232 -7.26 -4.37 2.45
CA MET A 232 -6.40 -5.54 2.49
C MET A 232 -5.80 -5.67 3.90
N PRO A 233 -6.32 -6.60 4.72
CA PRO A 233 -7.31 -7.62 4.39
C PRO A 233 -8.77 -7.19 4.65
N LEU A 234 -9.71 -7.86 3.98
CA LEU A 234 -11.06 -8.07 4.50
C LEU A 234 -10.99 -9.14 5.62
N LEU A 235 -11.44 -8.81 6.82
CA LEU A 235 -11.46 -9.70 7.99
C LEU A 235 -12.78 -10.47 8.02
N PRO A 236 -12.76 -11.81 7.91
CA PRO A 236 -13.97 -12.61 7.84
C PRO A 236 -14.92 -12.38 9.02
N TYR A 237 -16.20 -12.19 8.70
CA TYR A 237 -17.33 -11.96 9.61
C TYR A 237 -17.24 -10.68 10.46
N ILE A 238 -16.20 -9.86 10.27
CA ILE A 238 -15.98 -8.61 11.01
C ILE A 238 -16.09 -7.42 10.08
N THR A 239 -15.22 -7.36 9.05
CA THR A 239 -15.14 -6.20 8.14
C THR A 239 -15.68 -6.48 6.75
N ASP A 240 -16.13 -7.71 6.51
CA ASP A 240 -16.73 -8.16 5.25
C ASP A 240 -18.24 -8.47 5.36
N THR A 241 -18.87 -8.08 6.48
CA THR A 241 -20.33 -8.06 6.60
C THR A 241 -20.92 -6.97 5.70
N GLU A 242 -22.21 -7.10 5.35
CA GLU A 242 -22.88 -6.08 4.50
C GLU A 242 -22.80 -4.69 5.10
N GLU A 243 -23.10 -4.59 6.39
CA GLU A 243 -23.09 -3.35 7.14
C GLU A 243 -21.70 -2.72 7.17
N ALA A 244 -20.66 -3.53 7.48
CA ALA A 244 -19.29 -3.05 7.52
C ALA A 244 -18.79 -2.60 6.15
N ILE A 245 -19.19 -3.28 5.06
CA ILE A 245 -18.86 -2.88 3.70
C ILE A 245 -19.57 -1.55 3.36
N HIS A 246 -20.88 -1.42 3.59
CA HIS A 246 -21.59 -0.17 3.36
C HIS A 246 -20.97 0.99 4.13
N LYS A 247 -20.66 0.78 5.42
CA LYS A 247 -20.01 1.79 6.25
C LYS A 247 -18.64 2.19 5.69
N THR A 248 -17.82 1.21 5.32
CA THR A 248 -16.49 1.43 4.72
C THR A 248 -16.58 2.28 3.46
N PHE A 249 -17.48 1.94 2.53
CA PHE A 249 -17.62 2.70 1.29
C PHE A 249 -18.23 4.09 1.51
N LYS A 250 -19.13 4.25 2.48
CA LYS A 250 -19.63 5.57 2.91
C LYS A 250 -18.49 6.46 3.40
N ASP A 251 -17.62 5.94 4.25
CA ASP A 251 -16.48 6.69 4.81
C ASP A 251 -15.43 7.02 3.74
N LEU A 252 -15.12 6.06 2.85
CA LEU A 252 -14.22 6.27 1.72
C LEU A 252 -14.74 7.32 0.73
N LYS A 253 -16.03 7.26 0.38
CA LYS A 253 -16.68 8.27 -0.48
C LYS A 253 -16.63 9.65 0.17
N LYS A 254 -16.94 9.75 1.47
CA LYS A 254 -16.86 11.00 2.23
C LYS A 254 -15.44 11.57 2.28
N ALA A 255 -14.41 10.72 2.34
CA ALA A 255 -13.01 11.13 2.27
C ALA A 255 -12.57 11.53 0.86
N GLY A 256 -13.30 11.13 -0.19
CA GLY A 256 -12.97 11.41 -1.58
C GLY A 256 -12.03 10.39 -2.22
N ALA A 257 -11.98 9.16 -1.70
CA ALA A 257 -11.27 8.05 -2.32
C ALA A 257 -11.84 7.77 -3.73
N ILE A 258 -10.95 7.57 -4.71
CA ILE A 258 -11.33 7.34 -6.11
C ILE A 258 -11.57 5.84 -6.37
N TYR A 259 -10.84 5.00 -5.66
CA TYR A 259 -10.92 3.55 -5.75
C TYR A 259 -10.68 2.90 -4.38
N ALA A 260 -11.05 1.64 -4.25
CA ALA A 260 -10.80 0.77 -3.11
C ALA A 260 -10.45 -0.63 -3.63
N LEU A 261 -9.21 -1.09 -3.41
CA LEU A 261 -8.75 -2.40 -3.86
C LEU A 261 -9.01 -3.46 -2.79
N PRO A 262 -9.97 -4.39 -2.97
CA PRO A 262 -10.23 -5.42 -1.98
C PRO A 262 -9.25 -6.58 -2.09
N ALA A 263 -8.79 -7.09 -0.95
CA ALA A 263 -8.15 -8.41 -0.90
C ALA A 263 -8.49 -9.21 0.35
N GLY A 264 -8.49 -10.53 0.20
CA GLY A 264 -8.79 -11.46 1.28
C GLY A 264 -7.66 -11.57 2.28
N LEU A 265 -8.01 -11.99 3.49
CA LEU A 265 -7.05 -12.33 4.53
C LEU A 265 -6.18 -13.53 4.11
N SER A 266 -4.88 -13.41 4.39
CA SER A 266 -3.93 -14.52 4.35
C SER A 266 -3.23 -14.64 5.70
N LEU A 267 -3.04 -15.86 6.17
CA LEU A 267 -2.48 -16.17 7.48
C LEU A 267 -1.32 -17.13 7.33
N PHE A 268 -0.19 -16.83 7.94
CA PHE A 268 1.03 -17.63 7.88
C PHE A 268 1.49 -18.00 9.29
N GLY A 269 2.27 -19.07 9.43
CA GLY A 269 2.73 -19.59 10.72
C GLY A 269 1.91 -20.77 11.23
N SER A 270 1.80 -20.93 12.55
CA SER A 270 1.00 -21.97 13.22
C SER A 270 -0.05 -21.34 14.13
N GLU A 271 -0.74 -22.13 14.95
CA GLU A 271 -1.70 -21.61 15.95
C GLU A 271 -1.02 -20.71 17.01
N ASP A 272 0.27 -20.92 17.27
CA ASP A 272 1.03 -20.16 18.28
C ASP A 272 2.11 -19.25 17.67
N SER A 273 2.14 -19.11 16.33
CA SER A 273 3.17 -18.32 15.66
C SER A 273 2.68 -17.62 14.39
N GLY A 274 3.42 -16.61 13.97
CA GLY A 274 3.11 -15.86 12.76
C GLY A 274 1.83 -15.04 12.87
N SER A 275 1.33 -14.60 11.71
CA SER A 275 0.04 -13.91 11.60
C SER A 275 -1.14 -14.80 11.97
N ARG A 276 -1.05 -16.12 11.75
CA ARG A 276 -2.12 -17.07 12.12
C ARG A 276 -2.40 -17.02 13.62
N GLY A 277 -1.40 -17.32 14.45
CA GLY A 277 -1.60 -17.33 15.90
C GLY A 277 -1.97 -15.96 16.47
N SER A 278 -1.32 -14.90 15.96
CA SER A 278 -1.61 -13.53 16.39
C SER A 278 -3.05 -13.11 16.08
N TYR A 279 -3.55 -13.43 14.88
CA TYR A 279 -4.91 -13.10 14.46
C TYR A 279 -5.97 -13.92 15.24
N PHE A 280 -5.78 -15.24 15.36
CA PHE A 280 -6.73 -16.08 16.10
C PHE A 280 -6.76 -15.79 17.60
N THR A 281 -5.66 -15.30 18.17
CA THR A 281 -5.65 -14.76 19.54
C THR A 281 -6.58 -13.56 19.65
N LYS A 282 -6.52 -12.60 18.71
CA LYS A 282 -7.43 -11.46 18.68
C LYS A 282 -8.88 -11.83 18.44
N LEU A 283 -9.15 -12.85 17.63
CA LEU A 283 -10.52 -13.37 17.47
C LEU A 283 -11.06 -13.96 18.78
N ARG A 284 -10.28 -14.79 19.47
CA ARG A 284 -10.70 -15.37 20.77
C ARG A 284 -10.99 -14.30 21.82
N GLU A 285 -10.17 -13.26 21.87
CA GLU A 285 -10.28 -12.18 22.86
C GLU A 285 -11.45 -11.21 22.59
N HIS A 286 -11.75 -10.93 21.32
CA HIS A 286 -12.63 -9.80 20.97
C HIS A 286 -13.80 -10.13 20.03
N PHE A 287 -13.74 -11.24 19.31
CA PHE A 287 -14.76 -11.66 18.34
C PHE A 287 -15.02 -13.19 18.42
N PRO A 288 -15.36 -13.73 19.61
CA PRO A 288 -15.53 -15.17 19.81
C PRO A 288 -16.62 -15.76 18.91
N GLU A 289 -17.64 -14.99 18.54
CA GLU A 289 -18.72 -15.38 17.62
C GLU A 289 -18.23 -15.61 16.19
N SER A 290 -17.14 -14.94 15.78
CA SER A 290 -16.55 -15.08 14.44
C SER A 290 -15.51 -16.19 14.37
N LEU A 291 -15.10 -16.75 15.50
CA LEU A 291 -13.94 -17.65 15.61
C LEU A 291 -14.12 -18.97 14.86
N GLU A 292 -15.24 -19.65 15.08
CA GLU A 292 -15.48 -21.00 14.54
C GLU A 292 -15.55 -20.96 13.01
N GLU A 293 -16.38 -20.08 12.46
CA GLU A 293 -16.56 -19.94 11.02
C GLU A 293 -15.28 -19.44 10.34
N THR A 294 -14.57 -18.50 10.95
CA THR A 294 -13.26 -18.07 10.42
C THR A 294 -12.27 -19.23 10.39
N SER A 295 -12.21 -20.06 11.42
CA SER A 295 -11.32 -21.23 11.45
C SER A 295 -11.63 -22.21 10.31
N LYS A 296 -12.92 -22.47 10.05
CA LYS A 296 -13.39 -23.34 8.96
C LYS A 296 -12.98 -22.82 7.57
N LEU A 297 -12.83 -21.51 7.39
CA LEU A 297 -12.40 -20.94 6.10
C LEU A 297 -10.97 -21.30 5.72
N PHE A 298 -10.06 -21.40 6.69
CA PHE A 298 -8.64 -21.63 6.40
C PHE A 298 -8.27 -23.11 6.33
N LYS A 299 -8.88 -24.00 7.13
CA LYS A 299 -8.54 -25.45 7.18
C LYS A 299 -7.01 -25.71 7.16
N ASN A 300 -6.25 -24.96 7.96
CA ASN A 300 -4.77 -24.96 8.03
C ASN A 300 -4.02 -24.51 6.75
N LYS A 301 -4.71 -23.95 5.76
CA LYS A 301 -4.11 -23.29 4.58
C LYS A 301 -3.82 -21.82 4.89
N ASN A 302 -2.93 -21.23 4.08
CA ASN A 302 -2.57 -19.82 4.24
C ASN A 302 -3.59 -18.84 3.64
N TYR A 303 -4.52 -19.34 2.84
CA TYR A 303 -5.56 -18.54 2.18
C TYR A 303 -6.92 -19.12 2.54
N ALA A 304 -7.89 -18.23 2.75
CA ALA A 304 -9.27 -18.60 3.00
C ALA A 304 -9.88 -19.34 1.80
N ASN A 305 -11.00 -20.01 2.05
CA ASN A 305 -11.81 -20.66 1.01
C ASN A 305 -12.10 -19.68 -0.14
N GLN A 306 -11.73 -20.07 -1.36
CA GLN A 306 -11.84 -19.20 -2.53
C GLN A 306 -13.29 -18.87 -2.91
N ASN A 307 -14.25 -19.77 -2.67
CA ASN A 307 -15.65 -19.52 -2.97
C ASN A 307 -16.23 -18.46 -2.03
N TYR A 308 -15.95 -18.59 -0.72
CA TYR A 308 -16.30 -17.56 0.26
C TYR A 308 -15.75 -16.20 -0.18
N TYR A 309 -14.45 -16.14 -0.45
CA TYR A 309 -13.80 -14.90 -0.80
C TYR A 309 -14.31 -14.29 -2.11
N ASN A 310 -14.53 -15.10 -3.16
CA ASN A 310 -15.09 -14.63 -4.42
C ASN A 310 -16.50 -14.06 -4.25
N ASN A 311 -17.33 -14.65 -3.38
CA ASN A 311 -18.66 -14.13 -3.07
C ASN A 311 -18.58 -12.80 -2.33
N GLN A 312 -17.65 -12.67 -1.38
CA GLN A 312 -17.41 -11.42 -0.66
C GLN A 312 -16.92 -10.31 -1.59
N LEU A 313 -16.05 -10.62 -2.55
CA LEU A 313 -15.62 -9.67 -3.58
C LEU A 313 -16.79 -9.19 -4.45
N LYS A 314 -17.64 -10.10 -4.94
CA LYS A 314 -18.82 -9.73 -5.75
C LYS A 314 -19.76 -8.81 -4.98
N LYS A 315 -20.08 -9.16 -3.73
CA LYS A 315 -20.91 -8.33 -2.84
C LYS A 315 -20.30 -6.93 -2.65
N LEU A 316 -18.99 -6.89 -2.39
CA LEU A 316 -18.28 -5.63 -2.23
C LEU A 316 -18.31 -4.78 -3.50
N GLU A 317 -18.09 -5.39 -4.68
CA GLU A 317 -18.16 -4.71 -5.97
C GLU A 317 -19.55 -4.15 -6.27
N GLU A 318 -20.62 -4.86 -5.90
CA GLU A 318 -22.00 -4.39 -6.04
C GLU A 318 -22.27 -3.18 -5.15
N ILE A 319 -21.88 -3.24 -3.88
CA ILE A 319 -22.05 -2.12 -2.93
C ILE A 319 -21.21 -0.91 -3.37
N ALA A 320 -19.97 -1.14 -3.81
CA ALA A 320 -19.05 -0.09 -4.25
C ALA A 320 -19.64 0.79 -5.37
N LYS A 321 -20.43 0.19 -6.29
CA LYS A 321 -21.13 0.91 -7.37
C LYS A 321 -22.08 1.98 -6.80
N GLY A 322 -22.81 1.67 -5.73
CA GLY A 322 -23.74 2.59 -5.07
C GLY A 322 -23.07 3.83 -4.45
N TYR A 323 -21.76 3.74 -4.15
CA TYR A 323 -20.97 4.85 -3.62
C TYR A 323 -20.10 5.54 -4.68
N GLU A 324 -20.13 5.06 -5.94
CA GLU A 324 -19.28 5.51 -7.05
C GLU A 324 -17.78 5.47 -6.71
N VAL A 325 -17.35 4.45 -5.97
CA VAL A 325 -15.94 4.16 -5.69
C VAL A 325 -15.54 2.94 -6.53
N LYS A 326 -14.51 3.07 -7.36
CA LYS A 326 -14.06 1.96 -8.21
C LYS A 326 -13.42 0.84 -7.37
N THR A 327 -13.51 -0.41 -7.83
CA THR A 327 -12.74 -1.53 -7.26
C THR A 327 -11.42 -1.80 -8.00
N SER A 328 -11.02 -0.87 -8.87
CA SER A 328 -9.76 -0.85 -9.63
C SER A 328 -9.16 0.55 -9.62
N ILE A 329 -7.83 0.65 -9.77
CA ILE A 329 -7.14 1.96 -9.85
C ILE A 329 -7.58 2.75 -11.08
N VAL A 330 -7.81 2.07 -12.21
CA VAL A 330 -8.18 2.66 -13.51
C VAL A 330 -9.58 2.31 -13.94
#